data_AF-A0A917WHL9-F1
#
_entry.id   AF-A0A917WHL9-F1
#
_cell.length_a   1.000
_cell.length_b   1.000
_cell.length_c   1.000
_cell.angle_alpha   90.00
_cell.angle_beta   90.00
_cell.angle_gamma   90.00
#
_symmetry.space_group_name_H-M   'P 1'
#
loop_
_entity.id
_entity.type
_entity.pdbx_description
1 polymer ?
#
loop_
_entity_poly.entity_id
_entity_poly.type
_entity_poly.pdbx_seq_one_letter_code
_entity_poly.pdbx_strand_id
1 'polypeptide(L)'
;MRFFSGRLKVQGRSATIDELDRAAIREWLATHADRLEPSTVKTRHRGMYRFGAWLVGKGELTDHPMKGMAQPVPKVTPVPVLSDDGLGRVLKACKGALTSRHVGTRP
;
A
#
# COMPACT_ATOMS: atom_id res chain seq x y z
N MET A 1 6.18 -7.26 -3.92
CA MET A 1 6.60 -7.70 -5.28
C MET A 1 5.48 -8.26 -6.14
N ARG A 2 4.53 -9.07 -5.62
CA ARG A 2 3.47 -9.74 -6.40
C ARG A 2 2.72 -8.84 -7.41
N PHE A 3 2.46 -7.58 -7.07
CA PHE A 3 1.79 -6.62 -7.96
C PHE A 3 2.65 -6.15 -9.14
N PHE A 4 3.97 -6.01 -8.96
CA PHE A 4 4.89 -5.61 -10.02
C PHE A 4 5.18 -6.80 -10.94
N SER A 5 5.53 -7.96 -10.37
CA SER A 5 5.74 -9.18 -11.16
C SER A 5 4.47 -9.65 -11.87
N GLY A 6 3.29 -9.43 -11.28
CA GLY A 6 2.01 -9.67 -11.94
C GLY A 6 1.81 -8.79 -13.18
N ARG A 7 2.20 -7.51 -13.14
CA ARG A 7 2.16 -6.64 -14.32
C ARG A 7 3.12 -7.11 -15.41
N LEU A 8 4.35 -7.47 -15.06
CA LEU A 8 5.33 -7.97 -16.03
C LEU A 8 4.76 -9.18 -16.79
N LYS A 9 4.12 -10.11 -16.07
CA LYS A 9 3.44 -11.25 -16.68
C LYS A 9 2.29 -10.85 -17.61
N VAL A 10 1.49 -9.85 -17.25
CA VAL A 10 0.45 -9.30 -18.15
C VAL A 10 1.04 -8.68 -19.41
N GLN A 11 2.23 -8.09 -19.32
CA GLN A 11 2.98 -7.54 -20.46
C GLN A 11 3.77 -8.61 -21.25
N GLY A 12 3.66 -9.90 -20.89
CA GLY A 12 4.45 -10.98 -21.50
C GLY A 12 5.94 -10.95 -21.14
N ARG A 13 6.34 -10.16 -20.13
CA ARG A 13 7.72 -9.99 -19.67
C ARG A 13 8.00 -10.91 -18.48
N SER A 14 9.19 -11.50 -18.44
CA SER A 14 9.64 -12.32 -17.32
C SER A 14 10.05 -11.44 -16.14
N ALA A 15 9.78 -11.89 -14.91
CA ALA A 15 10.16 -11.14 -13.71
C ALA A 15 11.63 -11.40 -13.34
N THR A 16 12.56 -10.94 -14.19
CA THR A 16 14.01 -11.03 -13.97
C THR A 16 14.58 -9.75 -13.34
N ILE A 17 15.86 -9.78 -12.97
CA ILE A 17 16.54 -8.62 -12.38
C ILE A 17 16.72 -7.51 -13.43
N ASP A 18 17.03 -7.85 -14.68
CA ASP A 18 17.19 -6.88 -15.78
C ASP A 18 15.93 -6.05 -16.05
N GLU A 19 14.78 -6.64 -15.75
CA GLU A 19 13.45 -6.04 -15.91
C GLU A 19 13.08 -5.09 -14.77
N LEU A 20 13.88 -5.06 -13.70
CA LEU A 20 13.71 -4.16 -12.55
C LEU A 20 14.45 -2.84 -12.76
N ASP A 21 14.12 -2.13 -13.83
CA ASP A 21 14.70 -0.82 -14.13
C ASP A 21 13.81 0.36 -13.67
N ARG A 22 14.39 1.55 -13.73
CA ARG A 22 13.74 2.82 -13.36
C ARG A 22 12.47 3.10 -14.17
N ALA A 23 12.49 2.84 -15.47
CA ALA A 23 11.39 3.11 -16.38
C ALA A 23 10.22 2.16 -16.09
N ALA A 24 10.48 0.86 -15.96
CA ALA A 24 9.48 -0.14 -15.58
C ALA A 24 8.81 0.18 -14.25
N ILE A 25 9.59 0.60 -13.24
CA ILE A 25 9.04 1.02 -11.93
C ILE A 25 8.20 2.29 -12.07
N ARG A 26 8.63 3.28 -12.85
CA ARG A 26 7.85 4.52 -13.07
C ARG A 26 6.53 4.24 -13.78
N GLU A 27 6.57 3.50 -14.87
CA GLU A 27 5.39 3.13 -15.64
C GLU A 27 4.41 2.32 -14.77
N TRP A 28 4.95 1.41 -13.93
CA TRP A 28 4.16 0.69 -12.94
C TRP A 28 3.48 1.60 -11.94
N LEU A 29 4.21 2.53 -11.33
CA LEU A 29 3.64 3.47 -10.36
C LEU A 29 2.63 4.43 -10.99
N ALA A 30 2.86 4.88 -12.23
CA ALA A 30 1.96 5.76 -12.96
C ALA A 30 0.57 5.14 -13.15
N THR A 31 0.49 3.89 -13.63
CA THR A 31 -0.82 3.23 -13.81
C THR A 31 -1.57 3.00 -12.49
N HIS A 32 -0.84 2.96 -11.37
CA HIS A 32 -1.47 2.85 -10.05
C HIS A 32 -1.94 4.22 -9.55
N ALA A 33 -1.24 5.31 -9.89
CA ALA A 33 -1.64 6.67 -9.57
C ALA A 33 -2.96 7.06 -10.26
N ASP A 34 -3.22 6.54 -11.46
CA ASP A 34 -4.47 6.79 -12.18
C ASP A 34 -5.69 6.10 -11.56
N ARG A 35 -5.48 5.08 -10.72
CA ARG A 35 -6.55 4.14 -10.30
C ARG A 35 -6.74 4.03 -8.81
N LEU A 36 -5.81 4.52 -8.00
CA LEU A 36 -5.75 4.21 -6.57
C LEU A 36 -5.37 5.43 -5.74
N GLU A 37 -5.76 5.36 -4.47
CA GLU A 37 -5.46 6.41 -3.50
C GLU A 37 -3.96 6.73 -3.40
N PRO A 38 -3.58 8.01 -3.28
CA PRO A 38 -2.19 8.43 -3.17
C PRO A 38 -1.42 7.75 -2.04
N SER A 39 -2.07 7.45 -0.91
CA SER A 39 -1.50 6.69 0.21
C SER A 39 -1.09 5.26 -0.19
N THR A 40 -1.86 4.63 -1.06
CA THR A 40 -1.59 3.30 -1.59
C THR A 40 -0.40 3.34 -2.55
N VAL A 41 -0.34 4.32 -3.44
CA VAL A 41 0.79 4.52 -4.37
C VAL A 41 2.08 4.79 -3.59
N LYS A 42 2.03 5.63 -2.54
CA LYS A 42 3.16 5.89 -1.64
C LYS A 42 3.65 4.61 -0.94
N THR A 43 2.74 3.78 -0.48
CA THR A 43 3.08 2.48 0.14
C THR A 43 3.77 1.56 -0.87
N ARG A 44 3.26 1.48 -2.10
CA ARG A 44 3.90 0.68 -3.18
C ARG A 44 5.28 1.20 -3.55
N HIS A 45 5.44 2.53 -3.68
CA HIS A 45 6.75 3.15 -3.92
C HIS A 45 7.75 2.76 -2.82
N ARG A 46 7.37 2.87 -1.54
CA ARG A 46 8.23 2.49 -0.40
C ARG A 46 8.62 1.02 -0.43
N GLY A 47 7.66 0.14 -0.75
CA GLY A 47 7.93 -1.29 -0.90
C GLY A 47 8.96 -1.59 -1.99
N MET A 48 8.86 -0.91 -3.14
CA MET A 48 9.82 -1.07 -4.24
C MET A 48 11.20 -0.53 -3.88
N TYR A 49 11.24 0.62 -3.20
CA TYR A 49 12.50 1.22 -2.76
C TYR A 49 13.26 0.27 -1.82
N ARG A 50 12.58 -0.27 -0.79
CA ARG A 50 13.19 -1.24 0.13
C ARG A 50 13.67 -2.50 -0.57
N PHE A 51 12.91 -2.98 -1.55
CA PHE A 51 13.30 -4.16 -2.31
C PHE A 51 14.55 -3.92 -3.16
N GLY A 52 14.63 -2.77 -3.87
CA GLY A 52 15.81 -2.38 -4.61
C GLY A 52 17.05 -2.23 -3.72
N ALA A 53 16.89 -1.61 -2.55
CA ALA A 53 17.97 -1.51 -1.56
C ALA A 53 18.43 -2.89 -1.06
N TRP A 54 17.50 -3.81 -0.82
CA TRP A 54 17.84 -5.19 -0.45
C TRP A 54 18.64 -5.91 -1.54
N LEU A 55 18.24 -5.78 -2.82
CA LEU A 55 18.97 -6.37 -3.94
C LEU A 55 20.40 -5.81 -4.09
N VAL A 56 20.57 -4.50 -3.90
CA VAL A 56 21.91 -3.89 -3.87
C VAL A 56 22.74 -4.46 -2.72
N GLY A 57 22.15 -4.58 -1.52
CA GLY A 57 22.83 -5.20 -0.37
C GLY A 57 23.18 -6.68 -0.58
N LYS A 58 22.48 -7.37 -1.48
CA LYS A 58 22.76 -8.76 -1.88
C LYS A 58 23.78 -8.87 -3.01
N GLY A 59 24.21 -7.75 -3.62
CA GLY A 59 25.08 -7.74 -4.80
C GLY A 59 24.37 -8.11 -6.10
N GLU A 60 23.05 -8.27 -6.08
CA GLU A 60 22.23 -8.61 -7.26
C GLU A 60 22.05 -7.40 -8.19
N LEU A 61 22.21 -6.19 -7.64
CA LEU A 61 22.18 -4.93 -8.39
C LEU A 61 23.38 -4.07 -8.01
N THR A 62 23.99 -3.44 -9.02
CA THR A 62 25.12 -2.52 -8.80
C THR A 62 24.67 -1.16 -8.26
N ASP A 63 23.51 -0.65 -8.69
CA ASP A 63 22.94 0.62 -8.19
C ASP A 63 21.43 0.50 -7.97
N HIS A 64 20.89 1.36 -7.12
CA HIS A 64 19.47 1.34 -6.81
C HIS A 64 18.65 1.86 -8.01
N PRO A 65 17.70 1.07 -8.56
CA PRO A 65 16.92 1.47 -9.74
C PRO A 65 16.02 2.69 -9.51
N MET A 66 15.76 3.03 -8.24
CA MET A 66 14.95 4.17 -7.82
C MET A 66 15.75 5.40 -7.37
N LYS A 67 17.07 5.39 -7.53
CA LYS A 67 17.93 6.52 -7.15
C LYS A 67 17.45 7.83 -7.78
N GLY A 68 17.23 8.88 -7.00
CA GLY A 68 16.74 10.16 -7.54
C GLY A 68 15.30 10.13 -8.09
N MET A 69 14.50 9.10 -7.81
CA MET A 69 13.06 9.16 -8.03
C MET A 69 12.37 9.89 -6.89
N ALA A 70 11.56 10.90 -7.22
CA ALA A 70 10.76 11.62 -6.24
C ALA A 70 9.65 10.71 -5.68
N GLN A 71 9.48 10.72 -4.35
CA GLN A 71 8.37 10.04 -3.72
C GLN A 71 7.06 10.77 -4.07
N PRO A 72 5.98 10.05 -4.43
CA PRO A 72 4.67 10.65 -4.58
C PRO A 72 4.25 11.31 -3.26
N VAL A 73 4.00 12.62 -3.30
CA VAL A 73 3.49 13.37 -2.15
C VAL A 73 1.96 13.32 -2.22
N PRO A 74 1.29 12.57 -1.32
CA PRO A 74 -0.15 12.54 -1.30
C PRO A 74 -0.67 13.91 -0.85
N LYS A 75 -1.65 14.45 -1.59
CA LYS A 75 -2.43 15.59 -1.09
C LYS A 75 -3.21 15.11 0.14
N VAL A 76 -3.18 15.88 1.22
CA VAL A 76 -3.94 15.56 2.43
C VAL A 76 -5.40 15.83 2.16
N THR A 77 -6.19 14.77 2.00
CA THR A 77 -7.64 14.87 2.02
C THR A 77 -8.09 14.91 3.48
N PRO A 78 -8.82 15.94 3.94
CA PRO A 78 -9.33 15.96 5.30
C PRO A 78 -10.25 14.76 5.50
N VAL A 79 -9.97 13.96 6.53
CA VAL A 79 -10.85 12.85 6.92
C VAL A 79 -12.14 13.46 7.47
N PRO A 80 -13.33 12.98 7.06
CA PRO A 80 -14.59 13.46 7.61
C PRO A 80 -14.61 13.28 9.14
N VAL A 81 -14.80 14.38 9.86
CA VAL A 81 -14.98 14.35 11.32
C VAL A 81 -16.42 13.93 11.59
N LEU A 82 -16.61 12.98 12.49
CA LEU A 82 -17.94 12.54 12.89
C LEU A 82 -18.62 13.67 13.67
N SER A 83 -19.84 14.05 13.26
CA SER A 83 -20.66 14.97 14.05
C SER A 83 -21.16 14.31 15.33
N ASP A 84 -21.58 15.10 16.32
CA ASP A 84 -22.10 14.58 17.59
C ASP A 84 -23.31 13.64 17.38
N ASP A 85 -24.18 13.96 16.42
CA ASP A 85 -25.29 13.10 16.03
C ASP A 85 -24.80 11.78 15.39
N GLY A 86 -23.77 11.85 14.55
CA GLY A 86 -23.11 10.67 13.99
C GLY A 86 -22.50 9.77 15.07
N LEU A 87 -21.89 10.36 16.10
CA LEU A 87 -21.33 9.64 17.25
C LEU A 87 -22.43 8.95 18.06
N GLY A 88 -23.53 9.65 18.33
CA GLY A 88 -24.69 9.09 19.03
C GLY A 88 -25.27 7.85 18.32
N ARG A 89 -25.33 7.89 16.97
CA ARG A 89 -25.78 6.74 16.15
C ARG A 89 -24.84 5.54 16.25
N VAL A 90 -23.53 5.76 16.20
CA VAL A 90 -22.52 4.70 16.36
C VAL A 90 -22.64 4.06 17.74
N LEU A 91 -22.71 4.86 18.80
CA LEU A 91 -22.85 4.37 20.18
C LEU A 91 -24.15 3.58 20.39
N LYS A 92 -25.27 4.05 19.81
CA LYS A 92 -26.55 3.34 19.84
C LYS A 92 -26.47 1.99 19.11
N ALA A 93 -25.78 1.93 17.97
CA ALA A 93 -25.58 0.69 17.21
C ALA A 93 -24.72 -0.33 17.97
N CYS A 94 -23.68 0.11 18.68
CA CYS A 94 -22.83 -0.77 19.49
C CYS A 94 -23.54 -1.35 20.73
N LYS A 95 -24.62 -0.73 21.21
CA LYS A 95 -25.34 -1.12 22.43
C LYS A 95 -25.97 -2.53 22.36
N GLY A 96 -26.27 -3.03 21.16
CA GLY A 96 -26.78 -4.40 20.96
C GLY A 96 -25.71 -5.48 20.78
N ALA A 97 -24.47 -5.10 20.45
CA ALA A 97 -23.37 -6.04 20.18
C ALA A 97 -22.49 -6.30 21.42
N LEU A 98 -22.50 -5.40 22.41
CA LEU A 98 -21.70 -5.52 23.63
C LEU A 98 -22.32 -6.43 24.72
N THR A 99 -23.59 -6.82 24.60
CA THR A 99 -24.29 -7.65 25.60
C THR A 99 -24.21 -9.15 25.35
N SER A 100 -23.57 -9.60 24.26
CA SER A 100 -23.35 -11.02 23.99
C SER A 100 -21.92 -11.45 24.40
N ARG A 101 -21.67 -11.52 25.71
CA ARG A 101 -20.54 -12.32 26.25
C ARG A 101 -20.83 -12.75 27.70
N HIS A 102 -21.38 -13.96 27.81
CA HIS A 102 -21.31 -14.93 28.91
C HIS A 102 -21.23 -14.39 30.35
N VAL A 103 -22.38 -14.35 31.03
CA VAL A 103 -22.43 -14.46 32.50
C VAL A 103 -22.14 -15.93 32.85
N GLY A 104 -20.92 -16.20 33.32
CA GLY A 104 -20.57 -17.49 33.90
C GLY A 104 -21.20 -17.61 35.28
N THR A 105 -22.28 -18.40 35.38
CA THR A 105 -22.83 -18.85 36.66
C THR A 105 -21.90 -19.94 37.21
N ARG A 106 -21.32 -19.72 38.40
CA ARG A 106 -20.58 -20.74 39.14
C ARG A 106 -21.36 -21.07 40.41
N PRO A 107 -21.78 -22.33 40.64
CA PRO A 107 -22.04 -22.82 41.99
C PRO A 107 -20.72 -23.06 42.74
#